data_AF-A0A2V8V5X6-F1
#
_entry.id   AF-A0A2V8V5X6-F1
#
_cell.length_a   1.000
_cell.length_b   1.000
_cell.length_c   1.000
_cell.angle_alpha   90.00
_cell.angle_beta   90.00
_cell.angle_gamma   90.00
#
_symmetry.space_group_name_H-M   'P 1'
#
loop_
_entity.id
_entity.type
_entity.pdbx_description
1 polymer ?
#
loop_
_entity_poly.entity_id
_entity_poly.type
_entity_poly.pdbx_seq_one_letter_code
_entity_poly.pdbx_strand_id
1 'polypeptide(L)'
;MAGGVTAFFLWKSKYAVATRADYSWVGPSNLFPNATTVPAKPGDVIILWGTGFGATNPAVPAGMIPSTAIAGKEGNLVKPPSVLIGGVTAKVISAVLSPQNAGLYQIAIIIPASVGTGDQSVVVESAGLHSPSGVYINVAP
;
A
#
# COMPACT_ATOMS: atom_id res chain seq x y z
N MET A 1 24.39 4.26 -6.59
CA MET A 1 23.18 4.84 -5.99
C MET A 1 22.02 3.93 -6.36
N ALA A 2 21.47 3.15 -5.42
CA ALA A 2 20.31 2.32 -5.72
C ALA A 2 19.11 3.25 -5.88
N GLY A 3 18.70 3.52 -7.12
CA GLY A 3 17.45 4.24 -7.39
C GLY A 3 16.33 3.41 -6.78
N GLY A 4 15.78 3.86 -5.66
CA GLY A 4 14.70 3.15 -4.97
C GLY A 4 13.51 3.11 -5.90
N VAL A 5 13.09 1.92 -6.33
CA VAL A 5 11.84 1.77 -7.08
C VAL A 5 10.69 1.77 -6.08
N THR A 6 9.75 2.69 -6.24
CA THR A 6 8.49 2.67 -5.50
C THR A 6 7.61 1.56 -6.06
N ALA A 7 7.20 0.61 -5.23
CA ALA A 7 6.41 -0.52 -5.72
C ALA A 7 5.50 -1.10 -4.64
N PHE A 8 4.33 -1.59 -5.05
CA PHE A 8 3.49 -2.45 -4.23
C PHE A 8 3.94 -3.90 -4.33
N PHE A 9 3.81 -4.65 -3.23
CA PHE A 9 3.93 -6.10 -3.28
C PHE A 9 2.71 -6.69 -3.97
N LEU A 10 2.88 -7.85 -4.62
CA LEU A 10 1.86 -8.44 -5.46
C LEU A 10 1.41 -9.81 -4.98
N TRP A 11 0.10 -10.02 -4.88
CA TRP A 11 -0.53 -11.32 -4.86
C TRP A 11 -0.76 -11.84 -6.27
N LYS A 12 -0.33 -13.09 -6.51
CA LYS A 12 -0.47 -13.80 -7.79
C LYS A 12 0.02 -12.95 -8.98
N SER A 13 1.03 -12.12 -8.75
CA SER A 13 1.63 -11.18 -9.72
C SER A 13 0.65 -10.21 -10.40
N LYS A 14 -0.52 -9.96 -9.80
CA LYS A 14 -1.58 -9.12 -10.38
C LYS A 14 -2.16 -8.13 -9.39
N TYR A 15 -2.49 -8.58 -8.18
CA TYR A 15 -3.17 -7.73 -7.20
C TYR A 15 -2.18 -7.13 -6.22
N ALA A 16 -2.34 -5.86 -5.85
CA ALA A 16 -1.59 -5.30 -4.73
C ALA A 16 -1.89 -6.11 -3.46
N VAL A 17 -0.86 -6.37 -2.65
CA VAL A 17 -1.05 -6.89 -1.30
C VAL A 17 -1.76 -5.80 -0.50
N ALA A 18 -2.99 -6.08 -0.10
CA ALA A 18 -3.90 -5.13 0.53
C ALA A 18 -4.64 -5.80 1.69
N THR A 19 -4.68 -5.18 2.86
CA THR A 19 -5.42 -5.69 4.01
C THR A 19 -6.37 -4.64 4.56
N ARG A 20 -7.38 -5.04 5.34
CA ARG A 20 -8.12 -4.11 6.19
C ARG A 20 -7.33 -3.83 7.49
N ALA A 21 -7.87 -2.96 8.34
CA ALA A 21 -7.27 -2.62 9.64
C ALA A 21 -7.18 -3.82 10.60
N ASP A 22 -8.04 -4.84 10.43
CA ASP A 22 -8.02 -6.11 11.14
C ASP A 22 -7.08 -7.15 10.50
N TYR A 23 -6.28 -6.74 9.51
CA TYR A 23 -5.41 -7.59 8.70
C TYR A 23 -6.11 -8.65 7.82
N SER A 24 -7.44 -8.59 7.69
CA SER A 24 -8.15 -9.43 6.72
C SER A 24 -7.74 -9.08 5.28
N TRP A 25 -7.62 -10.09 4.43
CA TRP A 25 -7.07 -9.94 3.08
C TRP A 25 -8.10 -9.36 2.10
N VAL A 26 -7.66 -8.39 1.31
CA VAL A 26 -8.50 -7.69 0.33
C VAL A 26 -8.22 -8.19 -1.08
N GLY A 27 -9.17 -8.87 -1.70
CA GLY A 27 -8.98 -9.43 -3.04
C GLY A 27 -10.20 -10.19 -3.55
N PRO A 28 -10.17 -10.68 -4.80
CA PRO A 28 -11.23 -11.53 -5.34
C PRO A 28 -11.44 -12.77 -4.48
N SER A 29 -12.68 -13.17 -4.22
CA SER A 29 -13.01 -14.31 -3.33
C SER A 29 -12.34 -15.63 -3.71
N ASN A 30 -11.97 -15.81 -4.99
CA ASN A 30 -11.28 -16.97 -5.53
C ASN A 30 -9.76 -16.78 -5.73
N LEU A 31 -9.15 -15.76 -5.12
CA LEU A 31 -7.74 -15.42 -5.33
C LEU A 31 -6.78 -16.54 -4.86
N PHE A 32 -7.13 -17.21 -3.76
CA PHE A 32 -6.36 -18.31 -3.20
C PHE A 32 -7.25 -19.54 -2.99
N PRO A 33 -6.75 -20.76 -3.26
CA PRO A 33 -7.56 -21.98 -3.16
C PRO A 33 -7.99 -22.31 -1.72
N ASN A 34 -7.20 -21.90 -0.71
CA ASN A 34 -7.42 -22.27 0.69
C ASN A 34 -7.45 -21.04 1.63
N ALA A 35 -7.71 -19.85 1.10
CA ALA A 35 -7.78 -18.64 1.91
C ALA A 35 -8.88 -17.72 1.42
N THR A 36 -9.65 -17.18 2.37
CA THR A 36 -10.69 -16.21 2.08
C THR A 36 -10.06 -14.84 1.85
N THR A 37 -10.37 -14.23 0.72
CA THR A 37 -10.17 -12.79 0.54
C THR A 37 -11.50 -12.15 0.21
N VAL A 38 -11.67 -10.91 0.65
CA VAL A 38 -12.92 -10.18 0.46
C VAL A 38 -12.61 -8.93 -0.34
N PRO A 39 -13.28 -8.68 -1.49
CA PRO A 39 -13.05 -7.48 -2.28
C PRO A 39 -13.19 -6.21 -1.44
N ALA A 40 -12.50 -5.16 -1.85
CA ALA A 40 -12.68 -3.84 -1.24
C ALA A 40 -14.06 -3.28 -1.61
N LYS A 41 -14.58 -2.35 -0.83
CA LYS A 41 -15.77 -1.57 -1.18
C LYS A 41 -15.48 -0.08 -1.17
N PRO A 42 -16.21 0.74 -1.96
CA PRO A 42 -16.13 2.19 -1.83
C PRO A 42 -16.35 2.63 -0.37
N GLY A 43 -15.44 3.47 0.14
CA GLY A 43 -15.44 3.91 1.55
C GLY A 43 -14.68 2.99 2.51
N ASP A 44 -14.25 1.78 2.10
CA ASP A 44 -13.41 0.93 2.95
C ASP A 44 -12.06 1.61 3.23
N VAL A 45 -11.58 1.43 4.47
CA VAL A 45 -10.20 1.70 4.83
C VAL A 45 -9.37 0.45 4.59
N ILE A 46 -8.39 0.55 3.70
CA ILE A 46 -7.46 -0.52 3.40
C ILE A 46 -6.02 -0.06 3.59
N ILE A 47 -5.12 -1.01 3.82
CA ILE A 47 -3.68 -0.84 3.96
C ILE A 47 -3.03 -1.51 2.76
N LEU A 48 -2.36 -0.72 1.93
CA LEU A 48 -1.55 -1.19 0.83
C LEU A 48 -0.11 -1.40 1.31
N TRP A 49 0.47 -2.54 0.94
CA TRP A 49 1.80 -2.94 1.37
C TRP A 49 2.81 -2.83 0.24
N GLY A 50 3.97 -2.23 0.51
CA GLY A 50 4.98 -2.01 -0.53
C GLY A 50 6.33 -1.55 0.00
N THR A 51 7.16 -1.04 -0.90
CA THR A 51 8.50 -0.55 -0.62
C THR A 51 8.88 0.68 -1.44
N GLY A 52 9.95 1.35 -1.03
CA GLY A 52 10.55 2.45 -1.80
C GLY A 52 9.71 3.73 -1.84
N PHE A 53 8.84 3.98 -0.85
CA PHE A 53 8.01 5.19 -0.84
C PHE A 53 8.74 6.47 -0.42
N GLY A 54 10.00 6.37 0.02
CA GLY A 54 10.84 7.53 0.30
C GLY A 54 11.25 7.63 1.77
N ALA A 55 11.80 8.79 2.15
CA ALA A 55 12.36 9.00 3.48
C ALA A 55 11.27 9.10 4.56
N THR A 56 11.59 8.60 5.75
CA THR A 56 10.77 8.71 6.96
C THR A 56 11.31 9.77 7.92
N ASN A 57 10.47 10.23 8.84
CA ASN A 57 10.87 11.03 9.99
C ASN A 57 10.29 10.40 11.28
N PRO A 58 11.14 9.82 12.16
CA PRO A 58 12.61 9.80 12.11
C PRO A 58 13.18 9.01 10.93
N ALA A 59 14.36 9.41 10.46
CA ALA A 59 15.02 8.75 9.33
C ALA A 59 15.48 7.34 9.71
N VAL A 60 15.06 6.34 8.94
CA VAL A 60 15.51 4.95 9.09
C VAL A 60 16.47 4.60 7.96
N PRO A 61 17.73 4.25 8.25
CA PRO A 61 18.67 3.79 7.23
C PRO A 61 18.14 2.54 6.49
N ALA A 62 18.42 2.46 5.19
CA ALA A 62 18.06 1.28 4.42
C ALA A 62 18.68 0.01 5.01
N GLY A 63 17.90 -1.06 5.09
CA GLY A 63 18.34 -2.34 5.67
C GLY A 63 18.27 -2.44 7.19
N MET A 64 17.89 -1.37 7.91
CA MET A 64 17.64 -1.43 9.35
C MET A 64 16.17 -1.71 9.69
N ILE A 65 15.96 -2.44 10.79
CA ILE A 65 14.63 -2.65 11.35
C ILE A 65 14.19 -1.33 12.00
N PRO A 66 13.01 -0.78 11.67
CA PRO A 66 12.65 0.54 12.15
C PRO A 66 12.52 0.61 13.67
N SER A 67 11.98 -0.42 14.33
CA SER A 67 11.82 -0.47 15.79
C SER A 67 13.14 -0.32 16.54
N THR A 68 14.25 -0.81 15.98
CA THR A 68 15.59 -0.62 16.53
C THR A 68 16.15 0.76 16.20
N ALA A 69 15.78 1.34 15.05
CA ALA A 69 16.25 2.65 14.59
C ALA A 69 15.53 3.86 15.21
N ILE A 70 14.25 3.74 15.58
CA ILE A 70 13.41 4.92 15.92
C ILE A 70 12.86 4.95 17.34
N ALA A 71 13.40 4.13 18.26
CA ALA A 71 13.08 4.14 19.70
C ALA A 71 11.57 4.16 20.02
N GLY A 72 10.77 3.41 19.25
CA GLY A 72 9.32 3.32 19.44
C GLY A 72 8.50 4.47 18.85
N LYS A 73 9.11 5.38 18.07
CA LYS A 73 8.38 6.38 17.26
C LYS A 73 7.78 5.74 16.01
N GLU A 74 6.84 6.42 15.37
CA GLU A 74 6.32 5.99 14.06
C GLU A 74 7.25 6.44 12.94
N GLY A 75 7.55 5.54 12.00
CA GLY A 75 8.35 5.83 10.80
C GLY A 75 7.52 6.53 9.73
N ASN A 76 6.93 7.67 10.06
CA ASN A 76 6.06 8.44 9.17
C ASN A 76 6.84 8.90 7.93
N LEU A 77 6.26 8.77 6.73
CA LEU A 77 6.84 9.32 5.52
C LEU A 77 6.90 10.85 5.60
N VAL A 78 8.04 11.44 5.21
CA VAL A 78 8.25 12.90 5.21
C VAL A 78 7.28 13.61 4.26
N LYS A 79 7.02 12.99 3.11
CA LYS A 79 6.05 13.46 2.14
C LYS A 79 4.99 12.37 1.93
N PRO A 80 3.69 12.66 2.09
CA PRO A 80 2.66 11.66 1.84
C PRO A 80 2.65 11.28 0.35
N PRO A 81 2.47 9.99 0.02
CA PRO A 81 2.33 9.53 -1.35
C PRO A 81 0.96 9.95 -1.92
N SER A 82 0.86 10.04 -3.24
CA SER A 82 -0.42 10.16 -3.95
C SER A 82 -0.81 8.78 -4.48
N VAL A 83 -2.02 8.31 -4.16
CA VAL A 83 -2.51 6.99 -4.60
C VAL A 83 -3.71 7.18 -5.51
N LEU A 84 -3.69 6.51 -6.65
CA LEU A 84 -4.75 6.48 -7.65
C LEU A 84 -5.34 5.06 -7.70
N ILE A 85 -6.66 4.94 -7.55
CA ILE A 85 -7.42 3.70 -7.70
C ILE A 85 -8.41 3.89 -8.84
N GLY A 86 -8.30 3.09 -9.90
CA GLY A 86 -9.14 3.21 -11.09
C GLY A 86 -9.05 4.60 -11.75
N GLY A 87 -7.90 5.28 -11.62
CA GLY A 87 -7.70 6.67 -12.08
C GLY A 87 -8.25 7.75 -11.15
N VAL A 88 -8.86 7.40 -10.02
CA VAL A 88 -9.39 8.33 -9.02
C VAL A 88 -8.43 8.47 -7.85
N THR A 89 -8.13 9.69 -7.42
CA THR A 89 -7.29 9.94 -6.24
C THR A 89 -7.95 9.41 -4.97
N ALA A 90 -7.27 8.50 -4.28
CA ALA A 90 -7.65 8.00 -2.98
C ALA A 90 -7.14 8.91 -1.86
N LYS A 91 -7.96 9.05 -0.80
CA LYS A 91 -7.54 9.77 0.40
C LYS A 91 -6.57 8.90 1.19
N VAL A 92 -5.33 9.36 1.34
CA VAL A 92 -4.32 8.72 2.20
C VAL A 92 -4.56 9.15 3.65
N ILE A 93 -4.76 8.17 4.53
CA ILE A 93 -4.96 8.37 5.97
C ILE A 93 -3.61 8.40 6.68
N SER A 94 -2.76 7.42 6.36
CA SER A 94 -1.42 7.30 6.92
C SER A 94 -0.49 6.62 5.93
N ALA A 95 0.80 6.92 6.04
CA ALA A 95 1.84 6.34 5.21
C ALA A 95 3.11 6.18 6.06
N VAL A 96 3.39 4.96 6.49
CA VAL A 96 4.41 4.67 7.51
C VAL A 96 5.29 3.50 7.12
N LEU A 97 6.54 3.51 7.59
CA LEU A 97 7.42 2.34 7.56
C LEU A 97 7.08 1.41 8.73
N SER A 98 6.84 0.13 8.42
CA SER A 98 6.41 -0.90 9.37
C SER A 98 7.48 -1.17 10.42
N PRO A 99 7.17 -1.11 11.73
CA PRO A 99 8.16 -1.08 12.79
C PRO A 99 9.08 -2.32 12.84
N GLN A 100 8.62 -3.48 12.38
CA GLN A 100 9.35 -4.75 12.54
C GLN A 100 10.02 -5.24 11.26
N ASN A 101 9.84 -4.54 10.14
CA ASN A 101 10.26 -5.02 8.83
C ASN A 101 11.03 -3.93 8.08
N ALA A 102 12.31 -4.20 7.81
CA ALA A 102 13.16 -3.29 7.06
C ALA A 102 12.58 -3.08 5.64
N GLY A 103 12.31 -1.83 5.27
CA GLY A 103 11.84 -1.47 3.93
C GLY A 103 10.39 -1.85 3.61
N LEU A 104 9.60 -2.32 4.59
CA LEU A 104 8.16 -2.58 4.42
C LEU A 104 7.36 -1.34 4.81
N TYR A 105 6.55 -0.83 3.90
CA TYR A 105 5.68 0.31 4.16
C TYR A 105 4.21 -0.07 4.14
N GLN A 106 3.43 0.69 4.90
CA GLN A 106 1.99 0.61 5.05
C GLN A 106 1.39 1.93 4.61
N ILE A 107 0.57 1.91 3.56
CA ILE A 107 -0.18 3.08 3.11
C ILE A 107 -1.66 2.80 3.34
N ALA A 108 -2.22 3.43 4.37
CA ALA A 108 -3.65 3.35 4.63
C ALA A 108 -4.39 4.35 3.75
N ILE A 109 -5.37 3.89 2.98
CA ILE A 109 -6.20 4.71 2.10
C ILE A 109 -7.68 4.44 2.32
N ILE A 110 -8.52 5.41 1.94
CA ILE A 110 -9.95 5.21 1.72
C ILE A 110 -10.19 4.91 0.25
N ILE A 111 -10.90 3.83 -0.06
CA ILE A 111 -11.35 3.54 -1.42
C ILE A 111 -12.29 4.66 -1.88
N PRO A 112 -12.01 5.34 -3.01
CA PRO A 112 -12.86 6.43 -3.50
C PRO A 112 -14.30 5.98 -3.75
N ALA A 113 -15.28 6.83 -3.42
CA ALA A 113 -16.69 6.55 -3.65
C ALA A 113 -17.05 6.40 -5.15
N SER A 114 -16.29 7.05 -6.04
CA SER A 114 -16.52 7.06 -7.48
C SER A 114 -15.73 5.99 -8.23
N VAL A 115 -15.04 5.08 -7.54
CA VAL A 115 -14.30 4.01 -8.20
C VAL A 115 -15.27 2.98 -8.82
N GLY A 116 -14.91 2.45 -9.98
CA GLY A 116 -15.68 1.36 -10.60
C GLY A 116 -15.56 0.04 -9.85
N THR A 117 -16.43 -0.91 -10.18
CA THR A 117 -16.38 -2.28 -9.66
C THR A 117 -15.45 -3.16 -10.50
N GLY A 118 -15.05 -4.31 -9.96
CA GLY A 118 -14.09 -5.23 -10.58
C GLY A 118 -12.64 -4.84 -10.30
N ASP A 119 -11.75 -5.21 -11.21
CA ASP A 119 -10.31 -4.96 -11.07
C ASP A 119 -9.97 -3.52 -11.41
N GLN A 120 -9.61 -2.74 -10.40
CA GLN A 120 -9.27 -1.33 -10.52
C GLN A 120 -7.75 -1.17 -10.48
N SER A 121 -7.18 -0.41 -11.42
CA SER A 121 -5.74 -0.16 -11.46
C SER A 121 -5.28 0.60 -10.23
N VAL A 122 -4.16 0.20 -9.65
CA VAL A 122 -3.54 0.88 -8.50
C VAL A 122 -2.21 1.47 -8.95
N VAL A 123 -2.07 2.79 -8.79
CA VAL A 123 -0.82 3.50 -9.05
C VAL A 123 -0.52 4.39 -7.87
N VAL A 124 0.74 4.45 -7.49
CA VAL A 124 1.22 5.35 -6.43
C VAL A 124 2.35 6.20 -6.97
N GLU A 125 2.30 7.48 -6.63
CA GLU A 125 3.38 8.42 -6.84
C GLU A 125 3.96 8.80 -5.48
N SER A 126 5.26 8.61 -5.31
CA SER A 126 5.97 9.08 -4.13
C SER A 126 7.36 9.56 -4.49
N ALA A 127 7.80 10.64 -3.85
CA ALA A 127 9.11 11.24 -4.08
C ALA A 127 9.45 11.51 -5.57
N GLY A 128 8.43 11.76 -6.42
CA GLY A 128 8.60 11.99 -7.86
C GLY A 128 8.76 10.72 -8.70
N LEU A 129 8.55 9.54 -8.10
CA LEU A 129 8.57 8.23 -8.77
C LEU A 129 7.17 7.63 -8.80
N HIS A 130 6.86 6.93 -9.88
CA HIS A 130 5.62 6.17 -10.03
C HIS A 130 5.87 4.68 -9.83
N SER A 131 4.89 3.98 -9.27
CA SER A 131 4.90 2.53 -9.26
C SER A 131 4.69 1.92 -10.65
N PRO A 132 5.13 0.66 -10.86
CA PRO A 132 4.80 -0.08 -12.07
C PRO A 132 3.28 -0.11 -12.34
N SER A 133 2.92 -0.05 -13.62
CA SER A 133 1.55 -0.29 -14.08
C SER A 133 1.20 -1.78 -14.06
N GLY A 134 -0.09 -2.11 -14.21
CA GLY A 134 -0.56 -3.51 -14.23
C GLY A 134 -0.74 -4.12 -12.84
N VAL A 135 -0.76 -3.28 -11.81
CA VAL A 135 -1.15 -3.65 -10.45
C VAL A 135 -2.61 -3.29 -10.24
N TYR A 136 -3.38 -4.19 -9.63
CA TYR A 136 -4.83 -4.04 -9.47
C TYR A 136 -5.28 -4.25 -8.02
N ILE A 137 -6.47 -3.73 -7.70
CA ILE A 137 -7.24 -4.11 -6.53
C ILE A 137 -8.66 -4.46 -6.96
N ASN A 138 -9.24 -5.49 -6.38
CA ASN A 138 -10.61 -5.87 -6.70
C ASN A 138 -11.59 -5.10 -5.79
N VAL A 139 -12.55 -4.43 -6.43
CA VAL A 139 -13.60 -3.65 -5.76
C VAL A 139 -14.96 -4.28 -6.06
N ALA A 140 -15.71 -4.59 -5.01
CA ALA A 140 -17.10 -5.02 -5.10
C ALA A 140 -18.06 -3.81 -4.93
N PRO A 141 -19.31 -3.94 -5.38
CA PRO A 141 -20.36 -2.96 -5.10
C PRO A 141 -20.55 -2.65 -3.62
#